data_AF-A0A7W4HPJ3-F1
#
_entry.id   AF-A0A7W4HPJ3-F1
#
_cell.length_a   1.000
_cell.length_b   1.000
_cell.length_c   1.000
_cell.angle_alpha   90.00
_cell.angle_beta   90.00
_cell.angle_gamma   90.00
#
_symmetry.space_group_name_H-M   'P 1'
#
loop_
_entity.id
_entity.type
_entity.pdbx_description
1 polymer ?
#
loop_
_entity_poly.entity_id
_entity_poly.type
_entity_poly.pdbx_seq_one_letter_code
_entity_poly.pdbx_strand_id
1 'polypeptide(L)'
;IFAFVLVCGGVLLLPPKERIKGHFHLPYINGQWIFPLLFIGGVSFIYLLYPSFFENLMDFSDEKEGEFRFAIFIYILLNIGLSVLAFVKKLSLIPLLGLNSCLYLMTGMSIENWFWFGIWSAVGVCIYFAYGYRHSNLHDKQKTH
;
A
#
# COMPACT_ATOMS: atom_id res chain seq x y z
N ILE A 1 -3.93 -10.35 0.13
CA ILE A 1 -3.28 -9.15 0.72
C ILE A 1 -3.02 -8.03 -0.29
N PHE A 2 -2.56 -8.33 -1.51
CA PHE A 2 -2.31 -7.30 -2.52
C PHE A 2 -3.55 -6.47 -2.89
N ALA A 3 -4.71 -7.10 -3.09
CA ALA A 3 -5.95 -6.37 -3.34
C ALA A 3 -6.30 -5.39 -2.20
N PHE A 4 -6.00 -5.73 -0.94
CA PHE A 4 -6.17 -4.82 0.19
C PHE A 4 -5.19 -3.64 0.13
N VAL A 5 -3.94 -3.85 -0.27
CA VAL A 5 -2.97 -2.77 -0.51
C VAL A 5 -3.50 -1.81 -1.59
N LEU A 6 -4.04 -2.34 -2.70
CA LEU A 6 -4.64 -1.52 -3.74
C LEU A 6 -5.91 -0.78 -3.28
N VAL A 7 -6.78 -1.42 -2.51
CA VAL A 7 -8.00 -0.80 -1.97
C VAL A 7 -7.65 0.31 -0.98
N CYS A 8 -6.76 0.03 -0.01
CA CYS A 8 -6.32 1.02 0.97
C CYS A 8 -5.57 2.17 0.29
N GLY A 9 -4.68 1.89 -0.66
CA GLY A 9 -4.01 2.90 -1.48
C GLY A 9 -4.99 3.73 -2.31
N GLY A 10 -5.99 3.08 -2.90
CA GLY A 10 -7.09 3.74 -3.63
C GLY A 10 -7.86 4.71 -2.74
N VAL A 11 -8.25 4.30 -1.54
CA VAL A 11 -8.94 5.15 -0.56
C VAL A 11 -8.13 6.40 -0.19
N LEU A 12 -6.79 6.34 -0.19
CA LEU A 12 -5.94 7.52 0.04
C LEU A 12 -5.93 8.52 -1.12
N LEU A 13 -6.23 8.07 -2.34
CA LEU A 13 -6.30 8.92 -3.54
C LEU A 13 -7.69 9.52 -3.76
N LEU A 14 -8.72 9.09 -3.03
CA LEU A 14 -10.07 9.63 -3.18
C LEU A 14 -10.12 11.11 -2.75
N PRO A 15 -10.68 12.01 -3.58
CA PRO A 15 -10.88 13.40 -3.18
C PRO A 15 -11.85 13.46 -2.00
N PRO A 16 -11.68 14.42 -1.07
CA PRO A 16 -12.59 14.61 0.05
C PRO A 16 -14.02 14.82 -0.47
N LYS A 17 -14.93 13.90 -0.18
CA LYS A 17 -16.33 13.99 -0.61
C LYS A 17 -17.07 15.02 0.27
N GLU A 18 -17.82 15.91 -0.36
CA GLU A 18 -18.67 16.89 0.35
C GLU A 18 -19.69 16.18 1.24
N ARG A 19 -19.97 16.77 2.41
CA ARG A 19 -20.76 16.12 3.46
C ARG A 19 -22.24 16.11 3.11
N ILE A 20 -22.72 14.99 2.61
CA ILE A 20 -24.15 14.75 2.38
C ILE A 20 -24.78 14.30 3.71
N LYS A 21 -25.77 15.06 4.22
CA LYS A 21 -26.53 14.74 5.44
C LYS A 21 -27.18 13.36 5.29
N GLY A 22 -26.94 12.45 6.24
CA GLY A 22 -27.58 11.12 6.32
C GLY A 22 -26.66 9.92 6.06
N HIS A 23 -25.41 10.13 5.64
CA HIS A 23 -24.44 9.04 5.45
C HIS A 23 -23.48 8.90 6.65
N PHE A 24 -23.01 7.66 6.88
CA PHE A 24 -22.03 7.32 7.92
C PHE A 24 -20.73 8.10 7.73
N HIS A 25 -20.27 8.75 8.82
CA HIS A 25 -19.03 9.51 8.83
C HIS A 25 -17.92 8.68 9.45
N LEU A 26 -16.83 8.50 8.72
CA LEU A 26 -15.62 7.90 9.27
C LEU A 26 -14.94 8.91 10.22
N PRO A 27 -14.61 8.55 11.47
CA PRO A 27 -13.87 9.43 12.36
C PRO A 27 -12.50 9.72 11.74
N TYR A 28 -12.30 10.98 11.34
CA TYR A 28 -11.04 11.44 10.77
C TYR A 28 -10.06 11.74 11.91
N ILE A 29 -9.12 10.82 12.13
CA ILE A 29 -7.98 11.05 13.02
C ILE A 29 -6.80 11.44 12.14
N ASN A 30 -6.11 12.49 12.54
CA ASN A 30 -5.08 13.14 11.76
C ASN A 30 -3.78 12.31 11.79
N GLY A 31 -3.49 11.59 10.69
CA GLY A 31 -2.36 10.65 10.57
C GLY A 31 -0.98 11.28 10.56
N GLN A 32 -0.92 12.59 10.33
CA GLN A 32 0.30 13.35 10.09
C GLN A 32 1.37 13.19 11.18
N TRP A 33 1.01 13.04 12.45
CA TRP A 33 1.98 12.91 13.55
C TRP A 33 2.08 11.49 14.08
N ILE A 34 0.96 10.77 14.12
CA ILE A 34 0.92 9.44 14.75
C ILE A 34 1.70 8.42 13.92
N PHE A 35 1.57 8.45 12.60
CA PHE A 35 2.26 7.50 11.72
C PHE A 35 3.79 7.65 11.70
N PRO A 36 4.35 8.85 11.46
CA PRO A 36 5.81 9.06 11.54
C PRO A 36 6.36 8.77 12.92
N LEU A 37 5.66 9.15 13.98
CA LEU A 37 6.08 8.83 15.35
C LEU A 37 6.14 7.31 15.57
N LEU A 38 5.15 6.56 15.06
CA LEU A 38 5.12 5.11 15.13
C LEU A 38 6.25 4.48 14.31
N PHE A 39 6.53 4.99 13.12
CA PHE A 39 7.63 4.53 12.28
C PHE A 39 9.00 4.80 12.93
N ILE A 40 9.24 6.04 13.38
CA ILE A 40 10.49 6.43 14.06
C ILE A 40 10.64 5.64 15.36
N GLY A 41 9.56 5.47 16.13
CA GLY A 41 9.55 4.66 17.35
C GLY A 41 9.90 3.19 17.06
N GLY A 42 9.33 2.60 16.01
CA GLY A 42 9.63 1.24 15.58
C GLY A 42 11.09 1.07 15.13
N VAL A 43 11.60 1.97 14.30
CA VAL A 43 13.00 1.97 13.84
C VAL A 43 13.96 2.14 15.01
N SER A 44 13.69 3.11 15.90
CA SER A 44 14.50 3.38 17.10
C SER A 44 14.50 2.20 18.06
N PHE A 45 13.34 1.57 18.28
CA PHE A 45 13.23 0.37 19.11
C PHE A 45 14.03 -0.80 18.54
N ILE A 46 13.96 -1.04 17.22
CA ILE A 46 14.77 -2.08 16.57
C ILE A 46 16.26 -1.74 16.65
N TYR A 47 16.65 -0.48 16.47
CA TYR A 47 18.04 -0.06 16.58
C TYR A 47 18.61 -0.30 18.00
N LEU A 48 17.80 -0.07 19.03
CA LEU A 48 18.19 -0.31 20.42
C LEU A 48 18.22 -1.79 20.81
N LEU A 49 17.32 -2.63 20.25
CA LEU A 49 17.29 -4.07 20.55
C LEU A 49 18.25 -4.91 19.69
N TYR A 50 18.44 -4.54 18.41
CA TYR A 50 19.17 -5.31 17.41
C TYR A 50 19.98 -4.38 16.47
N PRO A 51 21.07 -3.76 16.96
CA PRO A 51 21.88 -2.86 16.14
C PRO A 51 22.50 -3.57 14.92
N SER A 52 22.81 -4.87 15.05
CA SER A 52 23.30 -5.71 13.96
C SER A 52 22.29 -5.89 12.82
N PHE A 53 20.99 -5.71 13.05
CA PHE A 53 19.96 -5.85 12.01
C PHE A 53 20.17 -4.85 10.87
N PHE A 54 20.57 -3.61 11.18
CA PHE A 54 20.76 -2.56 10.16
C PHE A 54 22.05 -2.75 9.34
N GLU A 55 23.10 -3.29 9.94
CA GLU A 55 24.32 -3.63 9.20
C GLU A 55 24.11 -4.82 8.26
N ASN A 56 23.40 -5.85 8.76
CA ASN A 56 23.04 -7.03 7.96
C ASN A 56 21.99 -6.70 6.88
N LEU A 57 21.13 -5.69 7.08
CA LEU A 57 20.14 -5.25 6.09
C LEU A 57 20.77 -4.77 4.78
N MET A 58 21.98 -4.21 4.82
CA MET A 58 22.69 -3.71 3.64
C MET A 58 23.61 -4.78 3.01
N ASP A 59 23.75 -5.93 3.66
CA ASP A 59 24.47 -7.08 3.12
C ASP A 59 23.49 -7.99 2.36
N PHE A 60 23.37 -7.72 1.07
CA PHE A 60 22.56 -8.47 0.12
C PHE A 60 23.30 -9.67 -0.49
N SER A 61 24.51 -9.98 -0.02
CA SER A 61 25.39 -10.95 -0.68
C SER A 61 25.07 -12.41 -0.35
N ASP A 62 24.09 -12.67 0.54
CA ASP A 62 23.69 -14.00 0.99
C ASP A 62 22.43 -14.50 0.26
N GLU A 63 22.53 -15.61 -0.47
CA GLU A 63 21.50 -16.11 -1.39
C GLU A 63 20.21 -16.58 -0.68
N LYS A 64 20.29 -16.96 0.60
CA LYS A 64 19.14 -17.50 1.35
C LYS A 64 18.39 -16.45 2.18
N GLU A 65 19.08 -15.43 2.69
CA GLU A 65 18.46 -14.36 3.48
C GLU A 65 18.30 -13.05 2.70
N GLY A 66 18.93 -12.93 1.53
CA GLY A 66 18.90 -11.73 0.70
C GLY A 66 17.49 -11.33 0.26
N GLU A 67 16.61 -12.29 -0.04
CA GLU A 67 15.23 -12.02 -0.46
C GLU A 67 14.42 -11.28 0.62
N PHE A 68 14.53 -11.76 1.87
CA PHE A 68 13.82 -11.20 3.01
C PHE A 68 14.37 -9.81 3.39
N ARG A 69 15.70 -9.66 3.39
CA ARG A 69 16.38 -8.38 3.66
C ARG A 69 16.01 -7.33 2.61
N PHE A 70 15.98 -7.72 1.35
CA PHE A 70 15.55 -6.86 0.24
C PHE A 70 14.08 -6.41 0.40
N ALA A 71 13.19 -7.33 0.75
CA ALA A 71 11.78 -7.01 0.96
C ALA A 71 11.57 -6.04 2.13
N ILE A 72 12.29 -6.23 3.24
CA ILE A 72 12.26 -5.31 4.39
C ILE A 72 12.84 -3.94 4.02
N PHE A 73 13.94 -3.90 3.27
CA PHE A 73 14.54 -2.66 2.81
C PHE A 73 13.54 -1.84 1.97
N ILE A 74 12.85 -2.49 1.02
CA ILE A 74 11.76 -1.88 0.25
C ILE A 74 10.63 -1.40 1.17
N TYR A 75 10.25 -2.20 2.16
CA TYR A 75 9.19 -1.84 3.11
C TYR A 75 9.54 -0.58 3.93
N ILE A 76 10.78 -0.44 4.36
CA ILE A 76 11.28 0.75 5.06
C ILE A 76 11.21 1.97 4.13
N LEU A 77 11.66 1.85 2.87
CA LEU A 77 11.56 2.93 1.88
C LEU A 77 10.10 3.33 1.61
N LEU A 78 9.19 2.36 1.45
CA LEU A 78 7.76 2.62 1.26
C LEU A 78 7.15 3.30 2.49
N ASN A 79 7.54 2.91 3.71
CA ASN A 79 7.08 3.56 4.93
C ASN A 79 7.55 5.02 5.02
N ILE A 80 8.78 5.32 4.62
CA ILE A 80 9.30 6.69 4.53
C ILE A 80 8.44 7.50 3.55
N GLY A 81 8.18 6.96 2.35
CA GLY A 81 7.31 7.61 1.36
C GLY A 81 5.88 7.84 1.86
N LEU A 82 5.29 6.85 2.53
CA LEU A 82 3.97 6.92 3.16
C LEU A 82 3.92 7.95 4.27
N SER A 83 4.98 8.06 5.07
CA SER A 83 5.13 9.06 6.12
C SER A 83 5.12 10.47 5.53
N VAL A 84 5.89 10.73 4.48
CA VAL A 84 5.89 12.02 3.77
C VAL A 84 4.51 12.32 3.17
N LEU A 85 3.88 11.35 2.50
CA LEU A 85 2.52 11.48 1.97
C LEU A 85 1.48 11.79 3.06
N ALA A 86 1.60 11.16 4.24
CA ALA A 86 0.73 11.41 5.37
C ALA A 86 0.85 12.85 5.91
N PHE A 87 2.05 13.42 5.91
CA PHE A 87 2.27 14.84 6.25
C PHE A 87 1.69 15.80 5.21
N VAL A 88 1.93 15.54 3.91
CA VAL A 88 1.51 16.46 2.84
C VAL A 88 0.00 16.44 2.63
N LYS A 89 -0.64 15.26 2.67
CA LYS A 89 -2.06 15.08 2.33
C LYS A 89 -2.99 14.97 3.53
N LYS A 90 -2.48 15.05 4.77
CA LYS A 90 -3.23 14.81 6.02
C LYS A 90 -4.12 13.57 5.90
N LEU A 91 -3.50 12.43 5.65
CA LEU A 91 -4.24 11.19 5.37
C LEU A 91 -4.93 10.63 6.62
N SER A 92 -6.04 9.93 6.42
CA SER A 92 -6.76 9.23 7.49
C SER A 92 -5.91 8.09 8.04
N LEU A 93 -5.77 8.01 9.37
CA LEU A 93 -4.99 6.95 10.03
C LEU A 93 -5.46 5.53 9.71
N ILE A 94 -6.77 5.34 9.60
CA ILE A 94 -7.40 4.02 9.52
C ILE A 94 -6.93 3.25 8.26
N PRO A 95 -7.10 3.78 7.03
CA PRO A 95 -6.57 3.12 5.83
C PRO A 95 -5.04 3.08 5.79
N LEU A 96 -4.34 4.05 6.40
CA LEU A 96 -2.88 4.10 6.43
C LEU A 96 -2.29 2.96 7.29
N LEU A 97 -2.85 2.69 8.47
CA LEU A 97 -2.45 1.58 9.33
C LEU A 97 -2.77 0.22 8.69
N GLY A 98 -3.93 0.10 8.03
CA GLY A 98 -4.30 -1.09 7.27
C GLY A 98 -3.32 -1.35 6.12
N LEU A 99 -2.97 -0.31 5.37
CA LEU A 99 -1.97 -0.39 4.30
C LEU A 99 -0.60 -0.82 4.84
N ASN A 100 -0.14 -0.21 5.94
CA ASN A 100 1.14 -0.54 6.56
C ASN A 100 1.20 -1.99 7.05
N SER A 101 0.15 -2.48 7.70
CA SER A 101 0.04 -3.87 8.15
C SER A 101 0.06 -4.85 6.97
N CYS A 102 -0.67 -4.53 5.90
CA CYS A 102 -0.68 -5.35 4.69
C CYS A 102 0.68 -5.38 3.98
N LEU A 103 1.38 -4.24 3.93
CA LEU A 103 2.74 -4.14 3.37
C LEU A 103 3.74 -4.96 4.20
N TYR A 104 3.63 -4.93 5.53
CA TYR A 104 4.47 -5.74 6.41
C TYR A 104 4.27 -7.24 6.18
N LEU A 105 3.03 -7.71 6.08
CA LEU A 105 2.76 -9.12 5.76
C LEU A 105 3.29 -9.52 4.37
N MET A 106 3.42 -8.55 3.45
CA MET A 106 3.93 -8.79 2.12
C MET A 106 5.45 -9.04 2.10
N THR A 107 6.20 -8.53 3.08
CA THR A 107 7.66 -8.74 3.14
C THR A 107 8.06 -10.17 3.48
N GLY A 108 7.14 -10.96 4.03
CA GLY A 108 7.37 -12.37 4.35
C GLY A 108 7.13 -13.34 3.19
N MET A 109 6.70 -12.86 2.02
CA MET A 109 6.50 -13.72 0.84
C MET A 109 7.74 -13.76 -0.04
N SER A 110 8.09 -14.95 -0.53
CA SER A 110 9.17 -15.16 -1.50
C SER A 110 8.89 -14.50 -2.84
N ILE A 111 9.96 -14.18 -3.59
CA ILE A 111 9.88 -13.45 -4.86
C ILE A 111 9.10 -14.23 -5.92
N GLU A 112 9.21 -15.56 -5.94
CA GLU A 112 8.50 -16.43 -6.88
C GLU A 112 6.98 -16.29 -6.76
N ASN A 113 6.46 -16.18 -5.53
CA ASN A 113 5.03 -16.03 -5.30
C ASN A 113 4.53 -14.67 -5.82
N TRP A 114 5.40 -13.65 -5.76
CA TRP A 114 5.12 -12.33 -6.30
C TRP A 114 5.08 -12.32 -7.83
N PHE A 115 5.98 -13.07 -8.48
CA PHE A 115 5.98 -13.25 -9.93
C PHE A 115 4.69 -13.90 -10.43
N TRP A 116 4.30 -15.03 -9.85
CA TRP A 116 3.05 -15.71 -10.23
C TRP A 116 1.82 -14.84 -10.00
N PHE A 117 1.78 -14.15 -8.85
CA PHE A 117 0.72 -13.21 -8.55
C PHE A 117 0.63 -12.07 -9.59
N GLY A 118 1.78 -11.48 -9.96
CA GLY A 118 1.86 -10.43 -10.97
C GLY A 118 1.38 -10.88 -12.35
N ILE A 119 1.81 -12.07 -12.79
CA ILE A 119 1.36 -12.66 -14.06
C ILE A 119 -0.15 -12.88 -14.06
N TRP A 120 -0.70 -13.54 -13.03
CA TRP A 120 -2.15 -13.78 -12.96
C TRP A 120 -2.96 -12.49 -12.87
N SER A 121 -2.47 -11.49 -12.13
CA SER A 121 -3.10 -10.17 -12.07
C SER A 121 -3.08 -9.47 -13.44
N ALA A 122 -1.96 -9.53 -14.16
CA ALA A 122 -1.84 -8.95 -15.49
C ALA A 122 -2.78 -9.64 -16.49
N VAL A 123 -2.83 -10.97 -16.48
CA VAL A 123 -3.75 -11.75 -17.32
C VAL A 123 -5.21 -11.41 -17.03
N GLY A 124 -5.60 -11.33 -15.75
CA GLY A 124 -6.95 -10.93 -15.35
C GLY A 124 -7.32 -9.53 -15.85
N VAL A 125 -6.39 -8.57 -15.76
CA VAL A 125 -6.56 -7.22 -16.30
C VAL A 125 -6.66 -7.24 -17.83
N CYS A 126 -5.83 -8.00 -18.54
CA CYS A 126 -5.90 -8.14 -19.99
C CYS A 126 -7.25 -8.71 -20.45
N ILE A 127 -7.76 -9.76 -19.79
CA ILE A 127 -9.08 -10.34 -20.09
C ILE A 127 -10.18 -9.33 -19.80
N TYR A 128 -10.10 -8.61 -18.67
CA TYR A 128 -11.08 -7.58 -18.31
C TYR A 128 -11.13 -6.47 -19.35
N PHE A 129 -9.97 -5.97 -19.83
CA PHE A 129 -9.93 -4.97 -20.89
C PHE A 129 -10.40 -5.51 -22.24
N ALA A 130 -10.04 -6.73 -22.62
CA ALA A 130 -10.49 -7.34 -23.87
C ALA A 130 -12.02 -7.54 -23.89
N TYR A 131 -12.59 -7.98 -22.77
CA TYR A 131 -14.04 -8.12 -22.61
C TYR A 131 -14.73 -6.75 -22.53
N GLY A 132 -14.18 -5.82 -21.73
CA GLY A 132 -14.71 -4.47 -21.54
C GLY A 132 -14.72 -3.68 -22.84
N TYR A 133 -13.68 -3.78 -23.67
CA TYR A 133 -13.64 -3.14 -24.99
C TYR A 133 -14.73 -3.68 -25.93
N ARG A 134 -15.01 -4.99 -25.88
CA ARG A 134 -16.01 -5.63 -26.73
C ARG A 134 -17.46 -5.44 -26.24
N HIS A 135 -17.67 -5.11 -24.96
CA HIS A 135 -18.99 -4.90 -24.35
C HIS A 135 -19.23 -3.47 -23.86
N SER A 136 -18.45 -2.50 -24.35
CA SER A 136 -18.61 -1.07 -24.06
C SER A 136 -19.88 -0.51 -24.71
N ASN A 137 -21.06 -0.89 -24.19
CA ASN A 137 -22.34 -0.21 -24.41
C ASN A 137 -22.38 1.13 -23.65
N LEU A 138 -21.37 1.98 -23.86
CA LEU A 138 -21.30 3.35 -23.33
C LEU A 138 -21.50 4.37 -24.46
N HIS A 139 -22.39 4.07 -25.42
CA HIS A 139 -22.81 5.02 -26.45
C HIS A 139 -24.24 4.77 -26.93
N ASP A 140 -25.24 4.75 -26.04
CA ASP A 140 -26.63 4.88 -26.49
C ASP A 140 -27.61 5.53 -25.49
N LYS A 141 -27.18 6.58 -24.77
CA LYS A 141 -28.10 7.44 -24.00
C LYS A 141 -27.72 8.93 -24.09
N GLN A 142 -27.54 9.45 -25.29
CA GLN A 142 -27.45 10.90 -25.54
C GLN A 142 -28.29 11.38 -26.74
N LYS A 143 -29.35 10.64 -27.13
CA LYS A 143 -30.32 11.11 -28.12
C LYS A 143 -31.76 10.85 -27.70
N THR A 144 -32.30 11.67 -26.80
CA THR A 144 -33.70 12.09 -26.88
C THR A 144 -33.87 13.37 -26.09
N HIS A 145 -33.78 14.47 -26.83
CA HIS A 145 -34.36 15.75 -26.49
C HIS A 145 -35.76 15.81 -27.10
#